data_AF-A0AA38LFH7-F1
#
_entry.id   AF-A0AA38LFH7-F1
#
_cell.length_a   1.000
_cell.length_b   1.000
_cell.length_c   1.000
_cell.angle_alpha   90.00
_cell.angle_beta   90.00
_cell.angle_gamma   90.00
#
_symmetry.space_group_name_H-M   'P 1'
#
loop_
_entity.id
_entity.type
_entity.pdbx_description
1 polymer ?
#
loop_
_entity_poly.entity_id
_entity_poly.type
_entity_poly.pdbx_seq_one_letter_code
_entity_poly.pdbx_strand_id
1 'polypeptide(L)'
;MRLHAGPPLSFWAEVVSTTVYLINRGPSSALDGGIPEEAWYGKKVDYSFLRVFGCEVFVHIDKDDRTKLEAKSEKCTFIGYGGDEFGYKCWSIKDKKIIRSRDVVFNEKV
;
A
#
# COMPACT_ATOMS: atom_id res chain seq x y z
N MET A 1 9.00 2.85 6.42
CA MET A 1 7.68 2.66 7.07
C MET A 1 7.53 3.70 8.18
N ARG A 2 6.45 4.48 8.23
CA ARG A 2 6.23 5.47 9.31
C ARG A 2 5.71 4.79 10.58
N LEU A 3 6.60 4.11 11.30
CA LEU A 3 6.26 3.41 12.56
C LEU A 3 6.00 4.38 13.73
N HIS A 4 6.64 5.55 13.71
CA HIS A 4 6.53 6.56 14.77
C HIS A 4 5.18 7.26 14.87
N ALA A 5 4.28 7.05 13.90
CA ALA A 5 2.93 7.60 13.93
C ALA A 5 1.96 6.78 14.81
N GLY A 6 2.38 5.61 15.32
CA GLY A 6 1.55 4.76 16.18
C GLY A 6 0.22 4.40 15.51
N PRO A 7 0.22 3.63 14.40
CA PRO A 7 -1.01 3.27 13.73
C PRO A 7 -1.97 2.58 14.72
N PRO A 8 -3.29 2.85 14.66
CA PRO A 8 -4.26 2.19 15.52
C PRO A 8 -4.08 0.66 15.53
N LEU A 9 -4.27 0.04 16.69
CA LEU A 9 -4.21 -1.43 16.87
C LEU A 9 -5.07 -2.19 15.86
N SER A 10 -6.15 -1.57 15.36
CA SER A 10 -7.01 -2.14 14.30
C SER A 10 -6.28 -2.41 12.97
N PHE A 11 -5.14 -1.78 12.70
CA PHE A 11 -4.37 -1.98 11.46
C PHE A 11 -3.13 -2.85 11.63
N TRP A 12 -2.97 -3.51 12.79
CA TRP A 12 -1.76 -4.28 13.08
C TRP A 12 -1.50 -5.40 12.05
N ALA A 13 -2.56 -6.07 11.59
CA ALA A 13 -2.44 -7.08 10.53
C ALA A 13 -1.87 -6.50 9.22
N GLU A 14 -2.25 -5.27 8.87
CA GLU A 14 -1.82 -4.61 7.63
C GLU A 14 -0.40 -4.04 7.75
N VAL A 15 -0.05 -3.55 8.95
CA VAL A 15 1.33 -3.20 9.33
C VAL A 15 2.25 -4.41 9.16
N VAL A 16 1.90 -5.57 9.74
CA VAL A 16 2.71 -6.79 9.65
C VAL A 16 2.82 -7.27 8.21
N SER A 17 1.71 -7.34 7.49
CA SER A 17 1.70 -7.74 6.08
C SER A 17 2.62 -6.86 5.22
N THR A 18 2.54 -5.53 5.38
CA THR A 18 3.41 -4.58 4.68
C THR A 18 4.87 -4.78 5.09
N THR A 19 5.15 -5.03 6.37
CA THR A 19 6.50 -5.25 6.88
C THR A 19 7.13 -6.49 6.23
N VAL A 20 6.40 -7.61 6.20
CA VAL A 20 6.85 -8.86 5.55
C VAL A 20 7.08 -8.63 4.05
N TYR A 21 6.16 -7.94 3.38
CA TYR A 21 6.28 -7.60 1.96
C TYR A 21 7.57 -6.80 1.65
N LEU A 22 7.93 -5.86 2.52
CA LEU A 22 9.16 -5.07 2.40
C LEU A 22 10.41 -5.88 2.74
N ILE A 23 10.38 -6.71 3.79
CA ILE A 23 11.51 -7.57 4.19
C ILE A 23 11.88 -8.53 3.05
N ASN A 24 10.88 -9.15 2.41
CA ASN A 24 11.13 -10.08 1.31
C ASN A 24 11.74 -9.42 0.06
N ARG A 25 11.57 -8.09 -0.07
CA ARG A 25 12.12 -7.27 -1.17
C ARG A 25 13.36 -6.47 -0.78
N GLY A 26 13.82 -6.60 0.47
CA GLY A 26 14.99 -5.93 0.99
C GLY A 26 16.23 -6.85 1.00
N PRO A 27 17.43 -6.29 1.19
CA PRO A 27 18.64 -7.08 1.40
C PRO A 27 18.53 -7.97 2.63
N SER A 28 18.92 -9.23 2.49
CA SER A 28 18.95 -10.21 3.58
C SER A 28 20.39 -10.64 3.88
N SER A 29 20.78 -10.58 5.15
CA SER A 29 22.09 -11.06 5.60
C SER A 29 22.25 -12.57 5.43
N ALA A 30 21.16 -13.34 5.49
CA ALA A 30 21.19 -14.79 5.25
C ALA A 30 21.47 -15.17 3.79
N LEU A 31 21.43 -14.19 2.88
CA LEU A 31 21.71 -14.34 1.45
C LEU A 31 22.88 -13.45 1.01
N ASP A 32 23.78 -13.08 1.94
CA ASP A 32 24.93 -12.22 1.68
C ASP A 32 24.56 -10.88 0.99
N GLY A 33 23.42 -10.29 1.40
CA GLY A 33 22.87 -9.06 0.83
C GLY A 33 21.93 -9.28 -0.37
N GLY A 34 21.70 -10.54 -0.76
CA GLY A 34 20.69 -10.91 -1.76
C GLY A 34 19.25 -10.61 -1.32
N ILE A 35 18.36 -10.51 -2.30
CA ILE A 35 16.93 -10.23 -2.09
C ILE A 35 16.15 -11.56 -2.02
N PRO A 36 15.44 -11.86 -0.91
CA PRO A 36 14.73 -13.13 -0.75
C PRO A 36 13.74 -13.45 -1.87
N GLU A 37 12.97 -12.48 -2.33
CA GLU A 37 11.99 -12.67 -3.40
C GLU A 37 12.66 -12.96 -4.76
N GLU A 38 13.78 -12.32 -5.05
CA GLU A 38 14.56 -12.61 -6.26
C GLU A 38 15.15 -14.02 -6.22
N ALA A 39 15.67 -14.44 -5.06
CA ALA A 39 16.21 -15.78 -4.86
C ALA A 39 15.12 -16.86 -4.97
N TRP A 40 13.90 -16.57 -4.50
CA TRP A 40 12.78 -17.49 -4.52
C TRP A 40 12.18 -17.67 -5.92
N TYR A 41 11.94 -16.57 -6.65
CA TYR A 41 11.27 -16.60 -7.96
C TYR A 41 12.23 -16.56 -9.15
N GLY A 42 13.53 -16.32 -8.94
CA GLY A 42 14.51 -16.18 -10.00
C GLY A 42 14.33 -14.94 -10.88
N LYS A 43 13.52 -13.97 -10.45
CA LYS A 43 13.19 -12.74 -11.18
C LYS A 43 13.53 -11.52 -10.36
N LYS A 44 14.04 -10.47 -11.01
CA LYS A 44 14.28 -9.16 -10.39
C LYS A 44 12.99 -8.56 -9.81
N VAL A 45 13.10 -8.01 -8.60
CA VAL A 45 11.98 -7.32 -7.93
C VAL A 45 11.75 -5.97 -8.61
N ASP A 46 10.49 -5.65 -8.88
CA ASP A 46 10.07 -4.31 -9.30
C ASP A 46 9.72 -3.47 -8.07
N TYR A 47 10.46 -2.37 -7.89
CA TYR A 47 10.27 -1.44 -6.78
C TYR A 47 9.32 -0.29 -7.11
N SER A 48 8.84 -0.18 -8.35
CA SER A 48 7.95 0.91 -8.80
C SER A 48 6.63 0.95 -8.04
N PHE A 49 6.22 -0.18 -7.47
CA PHE A 49 5.03 -0.32 -6.65
C PHE A 49 5.23 0.08 -5.18
N LEU A 50 6.46 0.24 -4.71
CA LEU A 50 6.72 0.60 -3.31
C LEU A 50 6.21 2.00 -2.99
N ARG A 51 5.51 2.10 -1.86
CA ARG A 51 4.90 3.34 -1.36
C ARG A 51 5.10 3.49 0.14
N VAL A 52 5.04 4.73 0.61
CA VAL A 52 5.21 5.08 2.03
C VAL A 52 3.97 4.70 2.81
N PHE A 53 4.05 3.62 3.59
CA PHE A 53 2.98 3.22 4.51
C PHE A 53 2.49 4.39 5.37
N GLY A 54 1.16 4.56 5.45
CA GLY A 54 0.51 5.61 6.21
C GLY A 54 0.45 6.97 5.50
N CYS A 55 0.92 7.09 4.25
CA CYS A 55 0.77 8.33 3.49
C CYS A 55 -0.70 8.58 3.09
N GLU A 56 -0.97 9.84 2.77
CA GLU A 56 -2.24 10.24 2.17
C GLU A 56 -2.31 9.77 0.73
N VAL A 57 -3.48 9.24 0.35
CA VAL A 57 -3.74 8.78 -1.01
C VAL A 57 -5.11 9.26 -1.49
N PHE A 58 -5.24 9.38 -2.81
CA PHE A 58 -6.50 9.67 -3.48
C PHE A 58 -6.87 8.50 -4.37
N VAL A 59 -7.93 7.78 -4.00
CA VAL A 59 -8.43 6.62 -4.73
C VAL A 59 -9.46 7.08 -5.75
N HIS A 60 -9.40 6.60 -6.99
CA HIS A 60 -10.39 6.92 -8.01
C HIS A 60 -11.79 6.42 -7.61
N ILE A 61 -12.82 7.24 -7.84
CA ILE A 61 -14.23 6.84 -7.76
C ILE A 61 -14.72 6.66 -9.19
N ASP A 62 -15.30 5.49 -9.50
CA ASP A 62 -15.81 5.22 -10.84
C ASP A 62 -16.94 6.17 -11.24
N LYS A 63 -17.12 6.34 -12.56
CA LYS A 63 -18.16 7.24 -13.08
C LYS A 63 -19.56 6.77 -12.74
N ASP A 64 -19.77 5.47 -12.57
CA ASP A 64 -21.08 4.89 -12.25
C ASP A 64 -21.46 5.10 -10.79
N ASP A 65 -20.46 5.31 -9.92
CA ASP A 65 -20.63 5.55 -8.48
C ASP A 65 -20.69 7.05 -8.12
N ARG A 66 -20.73 7.94 -9.12
CA ARG A 66 -20.80 9.39 -8.91
C ARG A 66 -21.63 10.11 -9.96
N THR A 67 -22.27 11.19 -9.56
CA THR A 67 -22.90 12.17 -10.47
C THR A 67 -21.85 13.12 -11.07
N LYS A 68 -22.21 13.84 -12.15
CA LYS A 68 -21.28 14.69 -12.93
C LYS A 68 -20.55 15.76 -12.10
N LEU A 69 -21.15 16.23 -11.00
CA LEU A 69 -20.62 17.29 -10.15
C LEU A 69 -19.99 16.77 -8.86
N GLU A 70 -20.03 15.47 -8.60
CA GLU A 70 -19.41 14.88 -7.41
C GLU A 70 -17.89 14.72 -7.56
N ALA A 71 -17.22 14.59 -6.41
CA ALA A 71 -15.78 14.42 -6.35
C ALA A 71 -15.34 13.18 -7.15
N LYS A 72 -14.19 13.30 -7.84
CA LYS A 72 -13.68 12.23 -8.70
C LYS A 72 -12.81 11.20 -7.99
N SER A 73 -12.44 11.50 -6.75
CA SER A 73 -11.53 10.70 -5.96
C SER A 73 -11.85 10.84 -4.48
N GLU A 74 -11.57 9.80 -3.73
CA GLU A 74 -11.71 9.77 -2.28
C GLU A 74 -10.34 9.85 -1.61
N LYS A 75 -10.20 10.76 -0.64
CA LYS A 75 -9.01 10.85 0.20
C LYS A 75 -9.02 9.72 1.23
N CYS A 76 -7.96 8.92 1.22
CA CYS A 76 -7.77 7.75 2.07
C CYS A 76 -6.34 7.74 2.65
N THR A 77 -6.06 6.77 3.52
CA THR A 77 -4.71 6.48 4.03
C THR A 77 -4.20 5.18 3.42
N PHE A 78 -2.98 5.16 2.89
CA PHE A 78 -2.37 3.91 2.43
C PHE A 78 -2.02 3.01 3.62
N ILE A 79 -2.57 1.80 3.63
CA ILE A 79 -2.38 0.84 4.73
C ILE A 79 -1.73 -0.47 4.30
N GLY A 80 -1.31 -0.62 3.04
CA GLY A 80 -0.53 -1.80 2.61
C GLY A 80 -0.93 -2.33 1.26
N TYR A 81 -0.36 -3.48 0.89
CA TYR A 81 -0.52 -4.05 -0.44
C TYR A 81 -1.65 -5.10 -0.46
N GLY A 82 -2.41 -5.11 -1.54
CA GLY A 82 -3.55 -6.00 -1.75
C GLY A 82 -3.18 -7.40 -2.26
N GLY A 83 -1.90 -7.65 -2.53
CA GLY A 83 -1.45 -8.76 -3.38
C GLY A 83 -1.52 -8.39 -4.87
N ASP A 84 -0.96 -9.23 -5.73
CA ASP A 84 -0.70 -8.91 -7.14
C ASP A 84 -1.98 -8.56 -7.94
N GLU A 85 -3.11 -9.19 -7.61
CA GLU A 85 -4.38 -8.95 -8.28
C GLU A 85 -5.10 -7.68 -7.80
N PHE A 86 -4.94 -7.30 -6.53
CA PHE A 86 -5.83 -6.30 -5.90
C PHE A 86 -5.21 -4.91 -5.69
N GLY A 87 -3.95 -4.70 -6.10
CA GLY A 87 -3.29 -3.39 -6.05
C GLY A 87 -2.98 -2.94 -4.62
N TYR A 88 -3.47 -1.76 -4.24
CA TYR A 88 -3.21 -1.14 -2.94
C TYR A 88 -4.42 -1.21 -2.02
N LYS A 89 -4.18 -1.42 -0.72
CA LYS A 89 -5.18 -1.29 0.35
C LYS A 89 -5.12 0.12 0.92
N CYS A 90 -6.27 0.78 0.92
CA CYS A 90 -6.44 2.15 1.38
C CYS A 90 -7.56 2.19 2.42
N TRP A 91 -7.35 2.86 3.54
CA TRP A 91 -8.37 3.07 4.55
C TRP A 91 -9.16 4.34 4.25
N SER A 92 -10.47 4.20 4.07
CA SER A 92 -11.40 5.32 4.04
C SER A 92 -11.87 5.64 5.47
N ILE A 93 -11.60 6.87 5.91
CA ILE A 93 -12.11 7.38 7.19
C ILE A 93 -13.62 7.66 7.10
N LYS A 94 -14.09 8.08 5.92
CA LYS A 94 -15.49 8.41 5.65
C LYS A 94 -16.38 7.19 5.83
N ASP A 95 -16.01 6.09 5.18
CA ASP A 95 -16.81 4.88 5.12
C ASP A 95 -16.38 3.83 6.16
N LYS A 96 -15.29 4.08 6.88
CA LYS A 96 -14.67 3.14 7.85
C LYS A 96 -14.46 1.75 7.24
N LYS A 97 -13.98 1.71 6.00
CA LYS A 97 -13.74 0.47 5.25
C LYS A 97 -12.38 0.48 4.56
N ILE A 98 -11.88 -0.71 4.27
CA ILE A 98 -10.70 -0.91 3.44
C ILE A 98 -11.15 -0.94 1.98
N ILE A 99 -10.62 -0.02 1.18
CA ILE A 99 -10.78 0.05 -0.27
C ILE A 99 -9.56 -0.59 -0.92
N ARG A 100 -9.78 -1.47 -1.90
CA ARG A 100 -8.70 -2.04 -2.73
C ARG A 100 -8.77 -1.40 -4.10
N SER A 101 -7.67 -0.82 -4.57
CA SER A 101 -7.63 -0.18 -5.88
C SER A 101 -6.22 -0.13 -6.45
N ARG A 102 -6.13 -0.16 -7.78
CA ARG A 102 -4.89 0.09 -8.55
C ARG A 102 -4.78 1.55 -8.97
N ASP A 103 -5.92 2.24 -9.12
CA ASP A 103 -6.00 3.64 -9.54
C ASP A 103 -5.92 4.57 -8.33
N VAL A 104 -4.70 4.73 -7.83
CA VAL A 104 -4.37 5.47 -6.61
C VAL A 104 -3.27 6.49 -6.88
N VAL A 105 -3.52 7.73 -6.49
CA VAL A 105 -2.52 8.80 -6.50
C VAL A 105 -1.98 8.99 -5.09
N PHE A 106 -0.65 8.92 -4.93
CA PHE A 106 0.02 8.98 -3.64
C PHE A 106 0.55 10.38 -3.36
N ASN A 107 0.24 10.92 -2.19
CA ASN A 107 0.80 12.17 -1.68
C ASN A 107 1.84 11.86 -0.61
N GLU A 108 3.07 11.59 -1.06
CA GLU A 108 4.18 11.15 -0.21
C GLU A 108 5.10 12.29 0.23
N LYS A 109 4.68 13.56 0.08
CA LYS A 109 5.52 14.70 0.42
C LYS A 109 5.97 14.62 1.89
N VAL A 110 7.29 14.61 2.05
CA VAL A 110 8.01 14.62 3.34
C VAL A 110 8.13 16.04 3.85
#